data_AF-A0A1Q5RS44-F1
#
_entry.id   AF-A0A1Q5RS44-F1
#
_cell.length_a   1.000
_cell.length_b   1.000
_cell.length_c   1.000
_cell.angle_alpha   90.00
_cell.angle_beta   90.00
_cell.angle_gamma   90.00
#
_symmetry.space_group_name_H-M   'P 1'
#
loop_
_entity.id
_entity.type
_entity.pdbx_description
1 polymer ?
#
loop_
_entity_poly.entity_id
_entity_poly.type
_entity_poly.pdbx_seq_one_letter_code
_entity_poly.pdbx_strand_id
1 'polypeptide(L)'
;MPPRPKKNKHRAVAAPEDWDEVFETGYDGFSDLRWAGITLDDDGRPDREETRAAWQRFGRVFLEEYASRHPNGPGRYGPPWALTEFGPP
;
A
#
# COMPACT_ATOMS: atom_id res chain seq x y z
N MET A 1 17.07 -4.49 -7.16
CA MET A 1 16.47 -3.70 -6.05
C MET A 1 17.29 -3.96 -4.80
N PRO A 2 17.70 -2.92 -4.05
CA PRO A 2 18.30 -3.11 -2.74
C PRO A 2 17.26 -3.69 -1.76
N PRO A 3 17.65 -4.55 -0.82
CA PRO A 3 16.74 -5.07 0.20
C PRO A 3 16.23 -3.92 1.07
N ARG A 4 14.90 -3.85 1.27
CA ARG A 4 14.27 -2.89 2.19
C ARG A 4 14.82 -3.11 3.61
N PRO A 5 15.05 -2.03 4.40
CA PRO A 5 15.48 -2.17 5.79
C PRO A 5 14.47 -3.03 6.57
N LYS A 6 14.97 -3.84 7.52
CA LYS A 6 14.12 -4.72 8.33
C LYS A 6 13.12 -3.89 9.13
N LYS A 7 11.83 -3.97 8.76
CA LYS A 7 10.72 -3.38 9.51
C LYS A 7 10.64 -4.02 10.90
N ASN A 8 10.37 -3.18 11.91
CA ASN A 8 10.24 -3.63 13.29
C ASN A 8 8.84 -4.28 13.44
N LYS A 9 8.79 -5.61 13.56
CA LYS A 9 7.56 -6.44 13.49
C LYS A 9 6.58 -6.27 14.66
N HIS A 10 6.80 -5.27 15.52
CA HIS A 10 6.05 -5.02 16.76
C HIS A 10 5.52 -3.58 16.82
N ARG A 11 5.30 -2.92 15.68
CA ARG A 11 4.67 -1.60 15.67
C ARG A 11 3.16 -1.75 15.85
N ALA A 12 2.59 -0.93 16.72
CA ALA A 12 1.15 -0.93 17.01
C ALA A 12 0.32 -0.18 15.95
N VAL A 13 0.95 0.42 14.94
CA VAL A 13 0.31 1.23 13.92
C VAL A 13 1.04 1.05 12.58
N ALA A 14 0.30 0.78 11.52
CA ALA A 14 0.83 0.71 10.15
C ALA A 14 1.37 2.07 9.70
N ALA A 15 2.57 2.07 9.15
CA ALA A 15 3.20 3.22 8.50
C ALA A 15 2.78 3.32 7.01
N PRO A 16 2.97 4.46 6.34
CA PRO A 16 2.64 4.61 4.92
C PRO A 16 3.26 3.51 4.04
N GLU A 17 4.54 3.18 4.31
CA GLU A 17 5.32 2.14 3.62
C GLU A 17 4.77 0.70 3.79
N ASP A 18 3.87 0.48 4.74
CA ASP A 18 3.19 -0.82 4.92
C ASP A 18 2.01 -0.96 3.94
N TRP A 19 1.45 0.16 3.47
CA TRP A 19 0.30 0.18 2.56
C TRP A 19 0.68 0.21 1.07
N ASP A 20 1.95 0.43 0.73
CA ASP A 20 2.39 0.60 -0.66
C ASP A 20 1.97 -0.55 -1.58
N GLU A 21 2.12 -1.80 -1.13
CA GLU A 21 1.76 -2.97 -1.94
C GLU A 21 0.25 -3.05 -2.16
N VAL A 22 -0.53 -2.74 -1.13
CA VAL A 22 -2.00 -2.70 -1.22
C VAL A 22 -2.45 -1.54 -2.11
N PHE A 23 -1.84 -0.37 -2.02
CA PHE A 23 -2.20 0.75 -2.90
C PHE A 23 -1.86 0.46 -4.36
N GLU A 24 -0.74 -0.21 -4.61
CA GLU A 24 -0.31 -0.57 -5.96
C GLU A 24 -1.15 -1.72 -6.55
N THR A 25 -1.43 -2.77 -5.76
CA THR A 25 -1.96 -4.06 -6.27
C THR A 25 -3.30 -4.51 -5.70
N GLY A 26 -3.71 -3.97 -4.55
CA GLY A 26 -4.88 -4.40 -3.78
C GLY A 26 -4.63 -5.55 -2.81
N TYR A 27 -3.39 -6.05 -2.68
CA TYR A 27 -3.03 -7.18 -1.83
C TYR A 27 -1.80 -6.86 -0.97
N ASP A 28 -1.72 -7.47 0.21
CA ASP A 28 -0.51 -7.48 1.06
C ASP A 28 0.23 -8.81 0.89
N GLY A 29 0.97 -8.93 -0.22
CA GLY A 29 1.77 -10.11 -0.56
C GLY A 29 2.96 -10.33 0.40
N PHE A 30 3.42 -9.30 1.09
CA PHE A 30 4.50 -9.40 2.08
C PHE A 30 4.03 -9.56 3.54
N SER A 31 2.72 -9.57 3.78
CA SER A 31 2.11 -9.60 5.12
C SER A 31 2.56 -8.41 6.01
N ASP A 32 3.02 -7.31 5.42
CA ASP A 32 3.52 -6.14 6.14
C ASP A 32 2.42 -5.54 7.04
N LEU A 33 1.17 -5.48 6.54
CA LEU A 33 0.02 -4.98 7.28
C LEU A 33 -0.39 -5.92 8.40
N ARG A 34 -0.29 -7.24 8.19
CA ARG A 34 -0.54 -8.23 9.24
C ARG A 34 0.39 -8.05 10.43
N TRP A 35 1.67 -7.76 10.19
CA TRP A 35 2.63 -7.48 11.27
C TRP A 35 2.36 -6.13 11.96
N ALA A 36 1.67 -5.21 11.29
CA ALA A 36 1.24 -3.93 11.83
C ALA A 36 -0.12 -3.98 12.56
N GLY A 37 -0.71 -5.17 12.70
CA GLY A 37 -1.98 -5.39 13.42
C GLY A 37 -3.24 -5.19 12.57
N ILE A 38 -3.11 -5.05 11.26
CA ILE A 38 -4.22 -4.95 10.31
C ILE A 38 -4.74 -6.35 10.01
N THR A 39 -6.07 -6.50 9.96
CA THR A 39 -6.70 -7.78 9.64
C THR A 39 -6.78 -7.94 8.12
N LEU A 40 -6.39 -9.11 7.63
CA LEU A 40 -6.48 -9.48 6.22
C LEU A 40 -7.47 -10.65 6.07
N ASP A 41 -8.14 -10.73 4.93
CA ASP A 41 -8.90 -11.90 4.52
C ASP A 41 -7.98 -13.08 4.12
N ASP A 42 -8.59 -14.22 3.78
CA ASP A 42 -7.86 -15.43 3.37
C ASP A 42 -7.08 -15.23 2.05
N ASP A 43 -7.45 -14.22 1.25
CA ASP A 43 -6.78 -13.84 0.01
C ASP A 43 -5.67 -12.78 0.23
N GLY A 44 -5.41 -12.38 1.48
CA GLY A 44 -4.36 -11.41 1.84
C GLY A 44 -4.76 -9.96 1.54
N ARG A 45 -6.05 -9.65 1.47
CA ARG A 45 -6.56 -8.29 1.29
C ARG A 45 -7.01 -7.70 2.62
N PRO A 46 -6.61 -6.46 2.94
CA PRO A 46 -7.17 -5.74 4.08
C PRO A 46 -8.65 -5.38 3.85
N ASP A 47 -9.33 -5.02 4.95
CA ASP A 47 -10.69 -4.51 4.87
C ASP A 47 -10.77 -3.29 3.92
N ARG A 48 -11.86 -3.22 3.14
CA ARG A 48 -12.01 -2.19 2.11
C ARG A 48 -12.17 -0.80 2.69
N GLU A 49 -12.90 -0.64 3.80
CA GLU A 49 -13.09 0.65 4.45
C GLU A 49 -11.79 1.11 5.13
N GLU A 50 -11.07 0.18 5.78
CA GLU A 50 -9.75 0.45 6.36
C GLU A 50 -8.75 0.89 5.29
N THR A 51 -8.74 0.20 4.15
CA THR A 51 -7.90 0.55 3.00
C THR A 51 -8.26 1.92 2.45
N ARG A 52 -9.55 2.24 2.35
CA ARG A 52 -10.00 3.57 1.91
C ARG A 52 -9.57 4.66 2.89
N ALA A 53 -9.65 4.42 4.19
CA ALA A 53 -9.21 5.36 5.21
C ALA A 53 -7.70 5.58 5.16
N ALA A 54 -6.92 4.51 4.97
CA ALA A 54 -5.48 4.59 4.76
C ALA A 54 -5.15 5.36 3.46
N TRP A 55 -5.90 5.12 2.39
CA TRP A 55 -5.76 5.81 1.11
C TRP A 55 -5.97 7.32 1.24
N GLN A 56 -7.03 7.76 1.90
CA GLN A 56 -7.27 9.19 2.17
C GLN A 56 -6.13 9.84 2.99
N ARG A 57 -5.47 9.07 3.85
CA ARG A 57 -4.42 9.58 4.74
C ARG A 57 -3.04 9.61 4.08
N PHE A 58 -2.70 8.57 3.32
CA PHE A 58 -1.34 8.33 2.83
C PHE A 58 -1.23 8.32 1.30
N GLY A 59 -2.35 8.26 0.59
CA GLY A 59 -2.39 8.09 -0.86
C GLY A 59 -1.67 9.18 -1.64
N ARG A 60 -1.69 10.43 -1.16
CA ARG A 60 -0.95 11.52 -1.80
C ARG A 60 0.57 11.28 -1.79
N VAL A 61 1.11 10.86 -0.63
CA VAL A 61 2.54 10.55 -0.48
C VAL A 61 2.91 9.38 -1.37
N PHE A 62 2.08 8.33 -1.37
CA PHE A 62 2.27 7.19 -2.24
C PHE A 62 2.28 7.59 -3.73
N LEU A 63 1.36 8.45 -4.19
CA LEU A 63 1.31 8.88 -5.60
C LEU A 63 2.54 9.70 -6.01
N GLU A 64 3.06 10.56 -5.11
CA GLU A 64 4.29 11.31 -5.34
C GLU A 64 5.50 10.37 -5.50
N GLU A 65 5.64 9.39 -4.61
CA GLU A 65 6.70 8.38 -4.69
C GLU A 65 6.53 7.46 -5.91
N TYR A 66 5.31 7.07 -6.22
CA TYR A 66 4.98 6.25 -7.38
C TYR A 66 5.36 6.96 -8.68
N ALA A 67 5.01 8.25 -8.84
CA ALA A 67 5.39 9.04 -10.00
C ALA A 67 6.92 9.19 -10.13
N SER A 68 7.63 9.33 -9.01
CA SER A 68 9.10 9.37 -8.98
C SER A 68 9.72 8.03 -9.42
N ARG A 69 9.15 6.90 -8.99
CA ARG A 69 9.57 5.54 -9.41
C ARG A 69 9.21 5.24 -10.87
N HIS A 70 8.15 5.85 -11.38
CA HIS A 70 7.59 5.58 -12.71
C HIS A 70 7.43 6.88 -13.52
N PRO A 71 8.54 7.56 -13.89
CA PRO A 71 8.49 8.88 -14.52
C PRO A 71 7.91 8.86 -15.95
N ASN A 72 7.87 7.69 -16.59
CA ASN A 72 7.42 7.53 -17.99
C ASN A 72 5.99 6.99 -18.12
N GLY A 73 5.18 7.05 -17.05
CA GLY A 73 3.80 6.54 -17.03
C GLY A 73 3.61 5.44 -16.00
N PRO A 74 2.48 4.71 -16.03
CA PRO A 74 2.19 3.69 -15.03
C PRO A 74 3.23 2.55 -15.03
N GLY A 75 3.43 1.96 -13.86
CA GLY A 75 4.28 0.79 -13.65
C GLY A 75 3.76 -0.47 -14.34
N ARG A 76 4.42 -1.61 -14.07
CA ARG A 76 4.15 -2.90 -14.72
C ARG A 76 2.68 -3.35 -14.63
N TYR A 77 1.98 -2.95 -13.57
CA TYR A 77 0.60 -3.35 -13.29
C TYR A 77 -0.45 -2.34 -13.76
N GLY A 78 -0.05 -1.29 -14.50
CA GLY A 78 -0.94 -0.19 -14.84
C GLY A 78 -1.02 0.85 -13.71
N PRO A 79 -2.03 1.72 -13.72
CA PRO A 79 -2.26 2.69 -12.65
C PRO A 79 -2.40 2.00 -11.29
N PRO A 80 -2.04 2.65 -10.18
CA PRO A 80 -2.25 2.07 -8.85
C PRO A 80 -3.68 1.60 -8.65
N TRP A 81 -3.84 0.40 -8.09
CA TRP A 81 -5.15 -0.18 -7.83
C TRP A 81 -6.03 0.75 -6.98
N ALA A 82 -5.50 1.33 -5.91
CA ALA A 82 -6.28 2.22 -5.03
C ALA A 82 -6.80 3.47 -5.74
N LEU A 83 -6.03 4.00 -6.70
CA LEU A 83 -6.47 5.13 -7.54
C LEU A 83 -7.63 4.72 -8.46
N THR A 84 -7.61 3.48 -8.96
CA THR A 84 -8.67 2.96 -9.84
C THR A 84 -9.93 2.60 -9.04
N GLU A 85 -9.76 2.02 -7.85
CA GLU A 85 -10.84 1.55 -6.98
C GLU A 85 -11.53 2.70 -6.21
N PHE A 86 -10.76 3.62 -5.63
CA PHE A 86 -11.28 4.67 -4.75
C PHE A 86 -11.25 6.07 -5.38
N GLY A 87 -10.54 6.26 -6.50
CA GLY A 87 -10.26 7.56 -7.07
C GLY A 87 -9.10 8.29 -6.37
N PRO A 88 -8.91 9.59 -6.63
CA PRO A 88 -7.93 10.40 -5.93
C PRO A 88 -8.15 10.38 -4.40
N PRO A 89 -7.08 10.35 -3.59
CA PRO A 89 -7.16 10.31 -2.13
C PRO A 89 -7.67 11.63 -1.53
#